data_AF-A0A9X3N4K9-F1
#
_entry.id   AF-A0A9X3N4K9-F1
#
_cell.length_a   1.000
_cell.length_b   1.000
_cell.length_c   1.000
_cell.angle_alpha   90.00
_cell.angle_beta   90.00
_cell.angle_gamma   90.00
#
_symmetry.space_group_name_H-M   'P 1'
#
loop_
_entity.id
_entity.type
_entity.pdbx_description
1 polymer ?
#
loop_
_entity_poly.entity_id
_entity_poly.type
_entity_poly.pdbx_seq_one_letter_code
_entity_poly.pdbx_strand_id
1 'polypeptide(L)'
;MARLDEVATLERAFHVRLLAAVHTVEFADGWVPELDDVSRIVAAVTGADDVRDVIDREPLIAWSIDGKAFLFGDEAEWHWQDLLRRPVGEHPLDAAQAQLIRACAEQPTLRQLLPYTSHWHVCFSRCTRYPFTDEGPFIEPSADHDGVAYVVTATVHSASSTALRTRDPLSAALAAASLVPPNRPAIRGHAGACDG
;
A
#
# COMPACT_ATOMS: atom_id res chain seq x y z
N MET A 1 52.12 3.03 -4.40
CA MET A 1 51.15 2.49 -5.38
C MET A 1 50.24 1.54 -4.62
N ALA A 2 48.96 1.77 -4.36
CA ALA A 2 48.03 2.83 -4.75
C ALA A 2 47.16 3.22 -3.53
N ARG A 3 46.61 4.44 -3.57
CA ARG A 3 45.88 5.15 -2.51
C ARG A 3 44.56 4.46 -2.16
N LEU A 4 44.18 4.59 -0.88
CA LEU A 4 42.82 4.51 -0.35
C LEU A 4 41.96 5.69 -0.86
N ASP A 5 41.90 5.90 -2.17
CA ASP A 5 41.07 6.93 -2.80
C ASP A 5 40.02 6.23 -3.65
N GLU A 6 38.95 5.74 -3.02
CA GLU A 6 37.63 5.56 -3.63
C GLU A 6 36.64 5.12 -2.54
N VAL A 7 36.40 6.01 -1.57
CA VAL A 7 35.09 6.03 -0.93
C VAL A 7 34.18 6.62 -1.99
N ALA A 8 33.43 5.75 -2.68
CA ALA A 8 32.35 6.16 -3.56
C ALA A 8 31.55 7.25 -2.85
N THR A 9 31.41 8.40 -3.49
CA THR A 9 30.59 9.52 -3.04
C THR A 9 29.20 8.99 -2.70
N LEU A 10 28.87 8.90 -1.41
CA LEU A 10 27.49 8.83 -0.96
C LEU A 10 26.86 10.16 -1.37
N GLU A 11 26.19 10.18 -2.52
CA GLU A 11 25.33 11.29 -2.90
C GLU A 11 24.32 11.50 -1.76
N ARG A 12 24.38 12.68 -1.14
CA ARG A 12 23.41 13.03 -0.11
C ARG A 12 22.08 13.25 -0.81
N ALA A 13 21.02 12.65 -0.28
CA ALA A 13 19.66 12.93 -0.70
C ALA A 13 18.83 13.30 0.52
N PHE A 14 17.88 14.20 0.33
CA PHE A 14 16.96 14.66 1.35
C PHE A 14 15.57 14.12 1.02
N HIS A 15 14.88 13.59 2.03
CA HIS A 15 13.51 13.13 1.86
C HIS A 15 12.55 14.25 2.25
N VAL A 16 11.69 14.67 1.33
CA VAL A 16 10.64 15.66 1.57
C VAL A 16 9.31 14.92 1.71
N ARG A 17 8.54 15.25 2.75
CA ARG A 17 7.19 14.72 2.98
C ARG A 17 6.24 15.87 3.26
N LEU A 18 5.17 15.97 2.49
CA LEU A 18 4.11 16.95 2.68
C LEU A 18 2.95 16.31 3.44
N LEU A 19 2.62 16.84 4.63
CA LEU A 19 1.62 16.26 5.53
C LEU A 19 0.46 17.24 5.74
N ALA A 20 -0.78 16.75 5.76
CA ALA A 20 -1.91 17.54 6.23
C ALA A 20 -1.85 17.73 7.75
N ALA A 21 -1.93 19.00 8.17
CA ALA A 21 -1.83 19.40 9.57
C ALA A 21 -2.86 18.73 10.51
N VAL A 22 -4.05 18.39 10.01
CA VAL A 22 -5.18 17.93 10.85
C VAL A 22 -5.33 16.40 10.89
N HIS A 23 -4.67 15.67 9.99
CA HIS A 23 -4.87 14.22 9.87
C HIS A 23 -3.59 13.40 9.71
N THR A 24 -2.41 14.04 9.70
CA THR A 24 -1.11 13.39 9.46
C THR A 24 -1.08 12.54 8.17
N VAL A 25 -2.00 12.82 7.24
CA VAL A 25 -2.03 12.19 5.93
C VAL A 25 -0.91 12.79 5.11
N GLU A 26 -0.05 11.93 4.57
CA GLU A 26 0.95 12.33 3.59
C GLU A 26 0.27 12.59 2.26
N PHE A 27 0.51 13.75 1.65
CA PHE A 27 -0.02 14.15 0.35
C PHE A 27 0.92 13.80 -0.78
N ALA A 28 2.20 14.05 -0.54
CA ALA A 28 3.25 13.85 -1.50
C ALA A 28 4.57 13.65 -0.78
N ASP A 29 5.45 12.88 -1.40
CA ASP A 29 6.80 12.63 -0.93
C ASP A 29 7.78 12.51 -2.09
N GLY A 30 9.07 12.59 -1.80
CA GLY A 30 10.10 12.47 -2.80
C GLY A 30 11.51 12.65 -2.25
N TRP A 31 12.48 12.13 -3.00
CA TRP A 31 13.89 12.28 -2.72
C TRP A 31 14.46 13.41 -3.57
N VAL A 32 15.00 14.43 -2.91
CA VAL A 32 15.65 15.58 -3.56
C VAL A 32 17.16 15.50 -3.37
N PRO A 33 17.98 15.78 -4.41
CA PRO A 33 19.44 15.66 -4.31
C PRO A 33 20.07 16.82 -3.53
N GLU A 34 19.48 18.01 -3.60
CA GLU A 34 20.06 19.24 -3.05
C GLU A 34 19.18 19.87 -1.97
N LEU A 35 19.82 20.49 -0.97
CA LEU A 35 19.08 21.15 0.11
C LEU A 35 18.33 22.41 -0.37
N ASP A 36 18.82 23.04 -1.43
CA ASP A 36 18.15 24.19 -2.05
C ASP A 36 16.81 23.79 -2.68
N ASP A 37 16.69 22.57 -3.20
CA ASP A 37 15.42 22.02 -3.69
C ASP A 37 14.41 21.83 -2.57
N VAL A 38 14.85 21.36 -1.39
CA VAL A 38 13.96 21.30 -0.20
C VAL A 38 13.39 22.69 0.09
N SER A 39 14.26 23.70 0.14
CA SER A 39 13.85 25.07 0.48
C SER A 39 12.89 25.66 -0.56
N ARG A 40 13.14 25.40 -1.85
CA ARG A 40 12.29 25.80 -2.98
C ARG A 40 10.90 25.14 -2.90
N ILE A 41 10.84 23.83 -2.62
CA ILE A 41 9.59 23.09 -2.48
C ILE A 41 8.80 23.59 -1.27
N VAL A 42 9.45 23.80 -0.12
CA VAL A 42 8.81 24.35 1.09
C VAL A 42 8.24 25.74 0.82
N ALA A 43 9.00 26.62 0.16
CA ALA A 43 8.52 27.96 -0.20
C ALA A 43 7.34 27.92 -1.17
N ALA A 44 7.38 27.03 -2.17
CA ALA A 44 6.29 26.85 -3.12
C ALA A 44 5.00 26.37 -2.42
N VAL A 45 5.11 25.36 -1.55
CA VAL A 45 3.95 24.81 -0.81
C VAL A 45 3.37 25.83 0.17
N THR A 46 4.21 26.55 0.91
CA THR A 46 3.76 27.52 1.93
C THR A 46 3.21 28.81 1.33
N GLY A 47 3.64 29.17 0.12
CA GLY A 47 3.15 30.34 -0.61
C GLY A 47 2.01 30.07 -1.59
N ALA A 48 1.61 28.81 -1.78
CA ALA A 48 0.56 28.45 -2.74
C ALA A 48 -0.84 28.59 -2.13
N ASP A 49 -1.77 29.13 -2.95
CA ASP A 49 -3.20 29.08 -2.64
C ASP A 49 -3.75 27.65 -2.71
N ASP A 50 -3.12 26.80 -3.53
CA ASP A 50 -3.48 25.40 -3.73
C ASP A 50 -2.25 24.51 -3.84
N VAL A 51 -2.07 23.59 -2.88
CA VAL A 51 -0.93 22.67 -2.86
C VAL A 51 -0.93 21.68 -4.03
N ARG A 52 -2.11 21.42 -4.63
CA ARG A 52 -2.24 20.50 -5.78
C ARG A 52 -1.41 20.97 -6.97
N ASP A 53 -1.50 22.28 -7.25
CA ASP A 53 -0.77 22.93 -8.33
C ASP A 53 0.75 22.84 -8.17
N VAL A 54 1.23 22.81 -6.92
CA VAL A 54 2.65 22.65 -6.61
C VAL A 54 3.07 21.21 -6.89
N ILE A 55 2.33 20.23 -6.37
CA ILE A 55 2.65 18.80 -6.53
C ILE A 55 2.62 18.40 -8.02
N ASP A 56 1.62 18.84 -8.77
CA ASP A 56 1.48 18.49 -10.20
C ASP A 56 2.59 19.06 -11.09
N ARG A 57 3.29 20.11 -10.65
CA ARG A 57 4.37 20.79 -11.40
C ARG A 57 5.76 20.46 -10.89
N GLU A 58 5.88 19.87 -9.71
CA GLU A 58 7.16 19.57 -9.08
C GLU A 58 7.62 18.16 -9.46
N PRO A 59 8.66 17.99 -10.30
CA PRO A 59 9.10 16.66 -10.73
C PRO A 59 9.81 15.87 -9.62
N LEU A 60 10.24 16.51 -8.53
CA LEU A 60 11.00 15.86 -7.47
C LEU A 60 10.14 15.28 -6.35
N ILE A 61 8.85 15.58 -6.32
CA ILE A 61 7.88 14.97 -5.39
C ILE A 61 6.73 14.39 -6.20
N ALA A 62 6.14 13.32 -5.69
CA ALA A 62 4.97 12.72 -6.32
C ALA A 62 3.85 12.61 -5.30
N TRP A 63 2.61 12.66 -5.80
CA TRP A 63 1.45 12.30 -5.01
C TRP A 63 1.60 10.93 -4.36
N SER A 64 1.45 10.88 -3.04
CA SER A 64 1.26 9.62 -2.34
C SER A 64 -0.15 9.08 -2.65
N ILE A 65 -0.34 7.79 -2.48
CA ILE A 65 -1.66 7.17 -2.66
C ILE A 65 -2.65 7.69 -1.61
N ASP A 66 -2.22 7.83 -0.37
CA ASP A 66 -3.05 8.36 0.72
C ASP A 66 -3.44 9.82 0.48
N GLY A 67 -2.58 10.61 -0.17
CA GLY A 67 -2.87 11.97 -0.60
C GLY A 67 -3.97 12.03 -1.66
N LYS A 68 -3.85 11.21 -2.71
CA LYS A 68 -4.88 11.11 -3.75
C LYS A 68 -6.21 10.65 -3.17
N ALA A 69 -6.17 9.60 -2.37
CA ALA A 69 -7.30 9.01 -1.67
C ALA A 69 -8.01 10.03 -0.76
N PHE A 70 -7.23 10.84 -0.01
CA PHE A 70 -7.77 11.86 0.88
C PHE A 70 -8.51 12.97 0.12
N LEU A 71 -7.91 13.46 -0.96
CA LEU A 71 -8.43 14.60 -1.75
C LEU A 71 -9.56 14.23 -2.70
N PHE A 72 -9.42 13.12 -3.42
CA PHE A 72 -10.33 12.72 -4.48
C PHE A 72 -11.41 11.73 -4.02
N GLY A 73 -11.28 11.21 -2.79
CA GLY A 73 -12.17 10.17 -2.26
C GLY A 73 -11.85 8.79 -2.85
N ASP A 74 -12.71 7.82 -2.52
CA ASP A 74 -12.61 6.41 -2.94
C ASP A 74 -11.24 5.78 -2.60
N GLU A 75 -10.91 5.77 -1.31
CA GLU A 75 -9.59 5.33 -0.86
C GLU A 75 -9.29 3.87 -1.19
N ALA A 76 -10.31 3.00 -1.19
CA ALA A 76 -10.16 1.61 -1.59
C ALA A 76 -9.74 1.51 -3.07
N GLU A 77 -10.37 2.27 -3.97
CA GLU A 77 -10.02 2.29 -5.39
C GLU A 77 -8.58 2.70 -5.63
N TRP A 78 -8.12 3.78 -5.00
CA TRP A 78 -6.74 4.26 -5.18
C TRP A 78 -5.71 3.23 -4.73
N HIS A 79 -5.94 2.54 -3.61
CA HIS A 79 -5.07 1.48 -3.13
C HIS A 79 -5.09 0.24 -4.04
N TRP A 80 -6.25 -0.15 -4.57
CA TRP A 80 -6.33 -1.22 -5.57
C TRP A 80 -5.53 -0.88 -6.84
N GLN A 81 -5.71 0.34 -7.36
CA GLN A 81 -5.01 0.79 -8.56
C GLN A 81 -3.50 0.90 -8.35
N ASP A 82 -3.06 1.31 -7.16
CA ASP A 82 -1.65 1.31 -6.80
C ASP A 82 -1.07 -0.12 -6.88
N LEU A 83 -1.66 -1.05 -6.13
CA LEU A 83 -1.21 -2.45 -6.08
C LEU A 83 -1.19 -3.12 -7.46
N LEU A 84 -2.19 -2.84 -8.30
CA LEU A 84 -2.27 -3.38 -9.66
C LEU A 84 -1.22 -2.81 -10.62
N ARG A 85 -0.68 -1.62 -10.34
CA ARG A 85 0.33 -0.94 -11.17
C ARG A 85 1.76 -1.12 -10.68
N ARG A 86 1.96 -1.63 -9.45
CA ARG A 86 3.30 -1.84 -8.90
C ARG A 86 4.13 -2.73 -9.84
N PRO A 87 5.39 -2.38 -10.09
CA PRO A 87 6.28 -3.24 -10.86
C PRO A 87 6.47 -4.56 -10.11
N VAL A 88 6.54 -5.66 -10.86
CA VAL A 88 6.84 -6.98 -10.32
C VAL A 88 8.35 -7.09 -10.17
N GLY A 89 8.83 -7.29 -8.94
CA GLY A 89 10.24 -7.55 -8.67
C GLY A 89 10.71 -8.90 -9.22
N GLU A 90 12.01 -9.17 -9.08
CA GLU A 90 12.63 -10.39 -9.59
C GLU A 90 12.42 -11.60 -8.68
N HIS A 91 12.01 -11.41 -7.42
CA HIS A 91 11.85 -12.51 -6.49
C HIS A 91 10.60 -13.33 -6.87
N PRO A 92 10.63 -14.68 -6.80
CA PRO A 92 9.47 -15.50 -7.19
C PRO A 92 8.18 -15.16 -6.43
N LEU A 93 8.30 -14.70 -5.18
CA LEU A 93 7.14 -14.26 -4.38
C LEU A 93 6.55 -12.92 -4.87
N ASP A 94 7.33 -12.06 -5.54
CA ASP A 94 6.81 -10.82 -6.16
C ASP A 94 5.80 -11.18 -7.26
N ALA A 95 6.18 -12.10 -8.14
CA ALA A 95 5.33 -12.55 -9.23
C ALA A 95 4.05 -13.24 -8.71
N ALA A 96 4.19 -14.08 -7.68
CA ALA A 96 3.04 -14.73 -7.04
C ALA A 96 2.13 -13.72 -6.34
N GLN A 97 2.68 -12.75 -5.61
CA GLN A 97 1.90 -11.69 -4.97
C GLN A 97 1.15 -10.86 -6.01
N ALA A 98 1.78 -10.50 -7.14
CA ALA A 98 1.13 -9.76 -8.22
C ALA A 98 -0.01 -10.56 -8.88
N GLN A 99 0.14 -11.87 -9.06
CA GLN A 99 -0.95 -12.74 -9.55
C GLN A 99 -2.10 -12.80 -8.55
N LEU A 100 -1.78 -12.94 -7.27
CA LEU A 100 -2.76 -12.95 -6.19
C LEU A 100 -3.54 -11.64 -6.10
N ILE A 101 -2.86 -10.49 -6.15
CA ILE A 101 -3.49 -9.16 -6.15
C ILE A 101 -4.51 -9.05 -7.29
N ARG A 102 -4.14 -9.49 -8.51
CA ARG A 102 -5.05 -9.50 -9.65
C ARG A 102 -6.28 -10.37 -9.40
N ALA A 103 -6.08 -11.61 -8.92
CA ALA A 103 -7.17 -12.52 -8.61
C ALA A 103 -8.12 -11.97 -7.53
N CYS A 104 -7.56 -11.31 -6.49
CA CYS A 104 -8.35 -10.67 -5.44
C CYS A 104 -9.11 -9.43 -5.95
N ALA A 105 -8.51 -8.63 -6.84
CA ALA A 105 -9.16 -7.45 -7.41
C ALA A 105 -10.40 -7.80 -8.27
N GLU A 106 -10.43 -9.00 -8.85
CA GLU A 106 -11.57 -9.52 -9.60
C GLU A 106 -12.72 -10.01 -8.70
N GLN A 107 -12.49 -10.21 -7.40
CA GLN A 107 -13.54 -10.64 -6.47
C GLN A 107 -14.34 -9.44 -5.94
N PRO A 108 -15.64 -9.30 -6.25
CA PRO A 108 -16.42 -8.12 -5.86
C PRO A 108 -16.42 -7.87 -4.34
N THR A 109 -16.44 -8.92 -3.53
CA THR A 109 -16.42 -8.82 -2.06
C THR A 109 -15.11 -8.24 -1.54
N LEU A 110 -13.97 -8.67 -2.08
CA LEU A 110 -12.66 -8.15 -1.70
C LEU A 110 -12.44 -6.74 -2.26
N ARG A 111 -12.96 -6.48 -3.46
CA ARG A 111 -12.81 -5.20 -4.15
C ARG A 111 -13.44 -4.02 -3.42
N GLN A 112 -14.39 -4.29 -2.53
CA GLN A 112 -15.04 -3.31 -1.67
C GLN A 112 -14.23 -2.98 -0.41
N LEU A 113 -13.19 -3.75 -0.09
CA LEU A 113 -12.32 -3.51 1.06
C LEU A 113 -11.08 -2.70 0.66
N LEU A 114 -10.43 -2.06 1.64
CA LEU A 114 -9.11 -1.46 1.44
C LEU A 114 -8.07 -2.58 1.36
N PRO A 115 -7.40 -2.77 0.22
CA PRO A 115 -6.30 -3.71 0.14
C PRO A 115 -5.04 -3.06 0.70
N TYR A 116 -4.18 -3.84 1.36
CA TYR A 116 -2.84 -3.40 1.72
C TYR A 116 -1.89 -4.59 1.76
N THR A 117 -0.60 -4.30 1.69
CA THR A 117 0.45 -5.32 1.79
C THR A 117 1.25 -5.14 3.07
N SER A 118 1.48 -6.22 3.81
CA SER A 118 2.42 -6.26 4.93
C SER A 118 3.39 -7.41 4.70
N HIS A 119 4.63 -7.09 4.35
CA HIS A 119 5.57 -8.06 3.77
C HIS A 119 4.93 -8.73 2.54
N TRP A 120 4.87 -10.07 2.52
CA TRP A 120 4.27 -10.84 1.42
C TRP A 120 2.75 -11.00 1.53
N HIS A 121 2.15 -10.64 2.67
CA HIS A 121 0.72 -10.77 2.87
C HIS A 121 -0.06 -9.75 2.04
N VAL A 122 -1.10 -10.22 1.35
CA VAL A 122 -2.19 -9.40 0.84
C VAL A 122 -3.30 -9.42 1.90
N CYS A 123 -3.55 -8.27 2.48
CA CYS A 123 -4.49 -8.07 3.57
C CYS A 123 -5.66 -7.19 3.14
N PHE A 124 -6.77 -7.29 3.86
CA PHE A 124 -7.97 -6.52 3.61
C PHE A 124 -8.46 -5.84 4.89
N SER A 125 -8.72 -4.54 4.81
CA SER A 125 -9.21 -3.73 5.93
C SER A 125 -10.56 -3.12 5.59
N ARG A 126 -11.41 -3.02 6.61
CA ARG A 126 -12.66 -2.24 6.54
C ARG A 126 -12.44 -0.76 6.82
N CYS A 127 -11.32 -0.40 7.43
CA CYS A 127 -10.94 0.99 7.64
C CYS A 127 -9.91 1.42 6.60
N THR A 128 -10.12 2.58 6.00
CA THR A 128 -9.20 3.10 4.97
C THR A 128 -7.96 3.80 5.53
N ARG A 129 -7.86 3.97 6.86
CA ARG A 129 -6.71 4.62 7.52
C ARG A 129 -6.10 3.71 8.58
N TYR A 130 -4.79 3.87 8.77
CA TYR A 130 -4.07 3.20 9.84
C TYR A 130 -4.47 3.76 11.23
N PRO A 131 -4.52 2.94 12.29
CA PRO A 131 -4.39 1.48 12.28
C PRO A 131 -5.55 0.80 11.53
N PHE A 132 -5.20 -0.17 10.69
CA PHE A 132 -6.15 -0.99 9.95
C PHE A 132 -6.82 -2.01 10.86
N THR A 133 -8.01 -2.48 10.47
CA THR A 133 -8.71 -3.57 11.17
C THR A 133 -8.06 -4.90 10.85
N ASP A 134 -7.96 -5.80 11.84
CA ASP A 134 -7.51 -7.19 11.68
C ASP A 134 -8.68 -8.18 11.45
N GLU A 135 -9.91 -7.67 11.26
CA GLU A 135 -11.13 -8.48 11.06
C GLU A 135 -11.17 -9.24 9.72
N GLY A 136 -10.24 -8.98 8.80
CA GLY A 136 -10.21 -9.58 7.46
C GLY A 136 -9.31 -10.82 7.38
N PRO A 137 -9.56 -11.73 6.41
CA PRO A 137 -8.57 -12.73 6.05
C PRO A 137 -7.34 -12.05 5.46
N PHE A 138 -6.22 -12.76 5.48
CA PHE A 138 -5.05 -12.39 4.69
C PHE A 138 -4.53 -13.60 3.93
N ILE A 139 -3.81 -13.33 2.85
CA ILE A 139 -3.27 -14.37 1.98
C ILE A 139 -1.79 -14.10 1.78
N GLU A 140 -0.94 -15.11 1.95
CA GLU A 140 0.48 -15.02 1.61
C GLU A 140 0.87 -16.02 0.52
N PRO A 141 1.68 -15.61 -0.47
CA PRO A 141 2.46 -16.54 -1.26
C PRO A 141 3.60 -17.10 -0.40
N SER A 142 3.71 -18.42 -0.37
CA SER A 142 4.67 -19.19 0.43
C SER A 142 5.41 -20.15 -0.49
N ALA A 143 6.74 -20.04 -0.51
CA ALA A 143 7.58 -20.95 -1.28
C ALA A 143 7.62 -22.34 -0.60
N ASP A 144 7.46 -23.39 -1.40
CA ASP A 144 7.66 -24.79 -1.02
C ASP A 144 8.45 -25.56 -2.09
N HIS A 145 8.65 -26.85 -1.85
CA HIS A 145 9.45 -27.73 -2.71
C HIS A 145 8.88 -27.91 -4.13
N ASP A 146 7.57 -27.72 -4.33
CA ASP A 146 6.96 -27.83 -5.67
C ASP A 146 6.61 -26.46 -6.28
N GLY A 147 7.11 -25.35 -5.71
CA GLY A 147 6.90 -23.99 -6.20
C GLY A 147 6.25 -23.08 -5.17
N VAL A 148 5.36 -22.17 -5.61
CA VAL A 148 4.67 -21.25 -4.72
C VAL A 148 3.25 -21.74 -4.44
N ALA A 149 2.86 -21.78 -3.18
CA ALA A 149 1.49 -21.98 -2.74
C ALA A 149 0.96 -20.71 -2.06
N TYR A 150 -0.33 -20.47 -2.18
CA TYR A 150 -1.05 -19.43 -1.48
C TYR A 150 -1.67 -20.01 -0.21
N VAL A 151 -1.35 -19.39 0.92
CA VAL A 151 -1.91 -19.74 2.24
C VAL A 151 -2.92 -18.67 2.60
N VAL A 152 -4.19 -19.07 2.69
CA VAL A 152 -5.29 -18.23 3.15
C VAL A 152 -5.46 -18.43 4.64
N THR A 153 -5.37 -17.34 5.40
CA THR A 153 -5.54 -17.35 6.85
C THR A 153 -6.80 -16.60 7.21
N ALA A 154 -7.68 -17.26 7.95
CA ALA A 154 -8.85 -16.64 8.57
C ALA A 154 -8.43 -15.99 9.88
N THR A 155 -8.91 -14.77 10.14
CA THR A 155 -8.73 -14.07 11.41
C THR A 155 -10.09 -13.98 12.09
N VAL A 156 -10.21 -14.60 13.27
CA VAL A 156 -11.46 -14.63 14.04
C VAL A 156 -11.11 -14.28 15.49
N HIS A 157 -11.57 -13.12 15.98
CA HIS A 157 -11.35 -12.67 17.36
C HIS A 157 -9.88 -12.77 17.82
N SER A 158 -8.95 -12.24 17.00
CA SER A 158 -7.50 -12.27 17.22
C SER A 158 -6.84 -13.66 17.21
N ALA A 159 -7.60 -14.73 16.88
CA ALA A 159 -7.04 -16.04 16.56
C ALA A 159 -6.93 -16.21 15.05
N SER A 160 -5.80 -16.74 14.59
CA SER A 160 -5.55 -17.03 13.18
C SER A 160 -5.50 -18.54 12.93
N SER A 161 -6.10 -18.98 11.83
CA SER A 161 -6.01 -20.37 11.37
C SER A 161 -5.93 -20.45 9.85
N THR A 162 -5.16 -21.40 9.34
CA THR A 162 -5.09 -21.66 7.90
C THR A 162 -6.43 -22.22 7.44
N ALA A 163 -7.12 -21.45 6.58
CA ALA A 163 -8.39 -21.84 5.98
C ALA A 163 -8.19 -22.67 4.70
N LEU A 164 -7.16 -22.32 3.91
CA LEU A 164 -6.84 -23.02 2.65
C LEU A 164 -5.35 -22.90 2.35
N ARG A 165 -4.77 -23.97 1.79
CA ARG A 165 -3.51 -23.92 1.04
C ARG A 165 -3.77 -24.41 -0.38
N THR A 166 -3.42 -23.61 -1.38
CA THR A 166 -3.65 -23.92 -2.80
C THR A 166 -2.53 -23.37 -3.67
N ARG A 167 -2.31 -23.90 -4.88
CA ARG A 167 -1.39 -23.32 -5.86
C ARG A 167 -2.08 -22.43 -6.90
N ASP A 168 -3.40 -22.33 -6.84
CA ASP A 168 -4.21 -21.49 -7.71
C ASP A 168 -4.57 -20.16 -7.02
N PRO A 169 -4.14 -19.00 -7.55
CA PRO A 169 -4.44 -17.70 -6.94
C PRO A 169 -5.94 -17.39 -6.94
N LEU A 170 -6.70 -17.88 -7.93
CA LEU A 170 -8.15 -17.67 -7.98
C LEU A 170 -8.86 -18.41 -6.84
N SER A 171 -8.51 -19.67 -6.61
CA SER A 171 -9.00 -20.44 -5.46
C SER A 171 -8.67 -19.77 -4.12
N ALA A 172 -7.47 -19.19 -3.99
CA ALA A 172 -7.10 -18.46 -2.79
C ALA A 172 -7.96 -17.19 -2.59
N ALA A 173 -8.15 -16.41 -3.66
CA ALA A 173 -8.99 -15.21 -3.64
C ALA A 173 -10.45 -15.53 -3.32
N LEU A 174 -11.03 -16.58 -3.91
CA LEU A 174 -12.39 -17.05 -3.62
C LEU A 174 -12.53 -17.49 -2.15
N ALA A 175 -11.56 -18.24 -1.64
CA ALA A 175 -11.56 -18.65 -0.24
C ALA A 175 -11.51 -17.45 0.70
N ALA A 176 -10.62 -16.47 0.46
CA ALA A 176 -10.58 -15.24 1.24
C ALA A 176 -11.91 -14.46 1.13
N ALA A 177 -12.47 -14.31 -0.07
CA ALA A 177 -13.76 -13.63 -0.27
C ALA A 177 -14.90 -14.29 0.54
N SER A 178 -14.87 -15.62 0.68
CA SER A 178 -15.87 -16.36 1.48
C SER A 178 -15.75 -16.16 2.99
N LEU A 179 -14.58 -15.71 3.47
CA LEU A 179 -14.32 -15.40 4.88
C LEU A 179 -14.71 -13.97 5.24
N VAL A 180 -14.94 -13.11 4.26
CA VAL A 180 -15.37 -11.72 4.48
C VAL A 180 -16.88 -11.68 4.75
N PRO A 181 -17.34 -11.05 5.84
CA PRO A 181 -18.76 -10.85 6.09
C PRO A 181 -19.44 -10.07 4.94
N PRO A 182 -20.63 -10.47 4.49
CA PRO A 182 -21.31 -9.81 3.36
C PRO A 182 -21.66 -8.35 3.67
N ASN A 183 -21.69 -7.51 2.63
CA ASN A 183 -22.17 -6.11 2.66
C ASN A 183 -21.42 -5.18 3.62
N ARG A 184 -20.11 -5.35 3.76
CA ARG A 184 -19.28 -4.46 4.58
C ARG A 184 -18.18 -3.82 3.72
N PRO A 185 -18.49 -2.77 2.95
CA PRO A 185 -17.46 -2.02 2.23
C PRO A 185 -16.51 -1.30 3.21
N ALA A 186 -15.36 -0.88 2.69
CA ALA A 186 -14.43 -0.04 3.42
C ALA A 186 -15.08 1.32 3.77
N ILE A 187 -14.80 1.78 4.97
CA ILE A 187 -15.30 3.03 5.55
C ILE A 187 -14.10 3.91 5.85
N ARG A 188 -14.26 5.21 5.61
CA ARG A 188 -13.25 6.21 5.98
C ARG A 188 -13.08 6.26 7.50
N GLY A 189 -11.87 5.95 7.97
CA GLY A 189 -11.55 5.97 9.40
C GLY A 189 -10.38 5.05 9.73
N HIS A 190 -9.97 5.06 10.99
CA HIS A 190 -9.07 4.08 11.60
C HIS A 190 -9.87 3.03 12.39
N ALA A 191 -9.26 1.90 12.75
CA ALA A 191 -9.91 0.77 13.46
C ALA A 191 -10.89 1.23 14.56
N GLY A 192 -10.42 1.99 15.55
CA GLY A 192 -11.27 2.45 16.66
C GLY A 192 -12.43 3.41 16.30
N ALA A 193 -12.56 3.83 15.03
CA ALA A 193 -13.68 4.63 14.52
C ALA A 193 -14.62 3.82 13.61
N CYS A 194 -14.22 2.64 13.11
CA CYS A 194 -15.05 1.80 12.24
C CYS A 194 -15.75 0.64 12.99
N ASP A 195 -15.48 0.46 14.29
CA ASP A 195 -16.08 -0.58 15.15
C ASP A 195 -17.53 -0.24 15.60
N GLY A 196 -18.14 0.79 15.00
CA GLY A 196 -19.51 1.27 15.29
C GLY A 196 -20.59 0.66 14.41
#